data_AF-A0A8H9MK44-F1
#
_entry.id   AF-A0A8H9MK44-F1
#
_cell.length_a   1.000
_cell.length_b   1.000
_cell.length_c   1.000
_cell.angle_alpha   90.00
_cell.angle_beta   90.00
_cell.angle_gamma   90.00
#
_symmetry.space_group_name_H-M   'P 1'
#
loop_
_entity.id
_entity.type
_entity.pdbx_description
1 polymer ?
#
loop_
_entity_poly.entity_id
_entity_poly.type
_entity_poly.pdbx_seq_one_letter_code
_entity_poly.pdbx_strand_id
1 'polypeptide(L)'
;MRILNFSHPLTPKQSEQIEAAVGTPIIESIPVKAQFDVEADFVPQVVELIESLNIATDRWQGEPWLLVLPSLNFAAAILLAELHGRMGHFPAFVRLKPVQGALVTEYVVAEIVNLEHVRAAARTRR
;
A
#
# COMPACT_ATOMS: atom_id res chain seq x y z
N MET A 1 12.98 -0.99 4.13
CA MET A 1 11.75 -1.49 3.48
C MET A 1 11.60 -0.93 2.08
N ARG A 2 10.71 -1.53 1.27
CA ARG A 2 10.32 -1.01 -0.05
C ARG A 2 8.86 -0.59 -0.05
N ILE A 3 8.54 0.46 -0.79
CA ILE A 3 7.18 0.96 -0.93
C ILE A 3 6.65 0.67 -2.34
N LEU A 4 5.44 0.11 -2.42
CA LEU A 4 4.62 0.17 -3.63
C LEU A 4 3.62 1.32 -3.46
N ASN A 5 3.79 2.38 -4.25
CA ASN A 5 2.96 3.57 -4.13
C ASN A 5 1.96 3.65 -5.28
N PHE A 6 0.70 3.31 -5.00
CA PHE A 6 -0.42 3.37 -5.93
C PHE A 6 -1.14 4.74 -5.92
N SER A 7 -0.55 5.74 -5.27
CA SER A 7 -1.08 7.09 -5.11
C SER A 7 -0.12 8.14 -5.69
N HIS A 8 -0.31 9.40 -5.33
CA HIS A 8 0.62 10.47 -5.67
C HIS A 8 2.01 10.23 -5.05
N PRO A 9 3.09 10.75 -5.67
CA PRO A 9 4.43 10.65 -5.12
C PRO A 9 4.50 11.13 -3.65
N LEU A 10 5.20 10.35 -2.82
CA LEU A 10 5.44 10.73 -1.43
C LEU A 10 6.37 11.94 -1.38
N THR A 11 6.03 12.92 -0.54
CA THR A 11 6.93 14.05 -0.27
C THR A 11 8.08 13.61 0.65
N PRO A 12 9.22 14.32 0.67
CA PRO A 12 10.32 14.00 1.59
C PRO A 12 9.87 13.91 3.05
N LYS A 13 9.02 14.85 3.49
CA LYS A 13 8.42 14.86 4.83
C LYS A 13 7.56 13.63 5.11
N GLN A 14 6.80 13.14 4.13
CA GLN A 14 6.01 11.91 4.28
C GLN A 14 6.92 10.68 4.37
N SER A 15 7.98 10.62 3.57
CA SER A 15 8.98 9.56 3.64
C SER A 15 9.65 9.51 5.01
N GLU A 16 10.10 10.65 5.55
CA GLU A 16 10.67 10.75 6.89
C GLU A 16 9.68 10.29 7.98
N GLN A 17 8.41 10.71 7.89
CA GLN A 17 7.37 10.28 8.81
C GLN A 17 7.15 8.76 8.78
N ILE A 18 7.17 8.17 7.58
CA ILE A 18 7.05 6.72 7.37
C ILE A 18 8.25 5.99 7.98
N GLU A 19 9.48 6.43 7.69
CA GLU A 19 10.69 5.82 8.23
C GLU A 19 10.75 5.88 9.76
N ALA A 20 10.38 7.03 10.35
CA ALA A 20 10.31 7.19 11.79
C ALA A 20 9.25 6.29 12.44
N ALA A 21 8.08 6.12 11.80
CA ALA A 21 7.01 5.29 12.30
C ALA A 21 7.32 3.78 12.19
N VAL A 22 8.01 3.36 11.13
CA VAL A 22 8.35 1.95 10.89
C VAL A 22 9.68 1.55 11.53
N GLY A 23 10.59 2.50 11.76
CA GLY A 23 11.92 2.26 12.31
C GLY A 23 12.92 1.66 11.30
N THR A 24 12.59 1.65 10.01
CA THR A 24 13.48 1.17 8.95
C THR A 24 13.49 2.13 7.76
N PRO A 25 14.64 2.32 7.08
CA PRO A 25 14.73 3.25 5.96
C PRO A 25 13.95 2.74 4.73
N ILE A 26 13.45 3.67 3.93
CA ILE A 26 12.90 3.40 2.60
C ILE A 26 14.08 3.22 1.64
N ILE A 27 14.29 1.99 1.19
CA ILE A 27 15.37 1.65 0.24
C ILE A 27 14.92 1.97 -1.18
N GLU A 28 13.62 1.84 -1.44
CA GLU A 28 13.03 2.00 -2.76
C GLU A 28 11.55 2.36 -2.60
N SER A 29 11.07 3.32 -3.39
CA SER A 29 9.65 3.64 -3.51
C SER A 29 9.25 3.56 -4.98
N ILE A 30 8.53 2.50 -5.34
CA ILE A 30 8.12 2.20 -6.71
C ILE A 30 6.77 2.87 -6.96
N PRO A 31 6.69 3.88 -7.83
CA PRO A 31 5.41 4.48 -8.21
C PRO A 31 4.64 3.52 -9.14
N VAL A 32 3.36 3.30 -8.83
CA VAL A 32 2.46 2.44 -9.60
C VAL A 32 1.25 3.26 -10.03
N LYS A 33 1.00 3.32 -11.34
CA LYS A 33 -0.15 4.04 -11.89
C LYS A 33 -1.41 3.19 -11.76
N ALA A 34 -2.18 3.43 -10.71
CA ALA A 34 -3.47 2.77 -10.46
C ALA A 34 -4.61 3.43 -11.25
N GLN A 35 -4.57 3.33 -12.58
CA GLN A 35 -5.65 3.80 -13.47
C GLN A 35 -6.51 2.61 -13.86
N PHE A 36 -7.80 2.66 -13.51
CA PHE A 36 -8.75 1.59 -13.77
C PHE A 36 -9.88 2.10 -14.65
N ASP A 37 -10.32 1.27 -15.59
CA ASP A 37 -11.58 1.44 -16.28
C ASP A 37 -12.72 1.03 -15.34
N VAL A 38 -13.58 2.00 -15.02
CA VAL A 38 -14.68 1.83 -14.06
C VAL A 38 -15.87 1.08 -14.64
N GLU A 39 -15.93 0.93 -15.96
CA GLU A 39 -17.00 0.20 -16.67
C GLU A 39 -16.64 -1.29 -16.89
N ALA A 40 -15.39 -1.67 -16.63
CA ALA A 40 -14.88 -3.03 -16.77
C ALA A 40 -14.67 -3.71 -15.41
N ASP A 41 -14.53 -5.04 -15.43
CA ASP A 41 -14.26 -5.82 -14.23
C ASP A 41 -12.90 -5.45 -13.60
N PHE A 42 -12.88 -5.21 -12.29
CA PHE A 42 -11.69 -4.72 -11.60
C PHE A 42 -10.65 -5.79 -11.31
N VAL A 43 -11.08 -7.04 -11.07
CA VAL A 43 -10.17 -8.14 -10.72
C VAL A 43 -9.09 -8.36 -11.77
N PRO A 44 -9.41 -8.58 -13.07
CA PRO A 44 -8.39 -8.76 -14.09
C PRO A 44 -7.47 -7.54 -14.24
N GLN A 45 -8.00 -6.31 -14.10
CA GLN A 45 -7.19 -5.09 -14.17
C GLN A 45 -6.17 -4.99 -13.03
N VAL A 46 -6.55 -5.38 -11.80
CA VAL A 46 -5.64 -5.40 -10.65
C VAL A 46 -4.57 -6.47 -10.81
N VAL A 47 -4.95 -7.67 -11.28
CA VAL A 47 -3.99 -8.75 -11.57
C VAL A 47 -2.96 -8.30 -12.61
N GLU A 48 -3.43 -7.74 -13.73
CA GLU A 48 -2.56 -7.23 -14.80
C GLU A 48 -1.63 -6.11 -14.28
N LEU A 49 -2.14 -5.19 -13.47
CA LEU A 49 -1.33 -4.13 -12.86
C LEU A 49 -0.18 -4.71 -12.02
N ILE A 50 -0.45 -5.74 -11.21
CA ILE A 50 0.56 -6.38 -10.35
C ILE A 50 1.55 -7.21 -11.16
N GLU A 51 1.09 -7.91 -12.19
CA GLU A 51 1.97 -8.63 -13.11
C GLU A 51 2.90 -7.69 -13.88
N SER A 52 2.42 -6.50 -14.27
CA SER A 52 3.23 -5.50 -14.97
C SER A 52 4.42 -4.97 -14.15
N LEU A 53 4.40 -5.14 -12.82
CA LEU A 53 5.52 -4.77 -11.96
C LEU A 53 6.73 -5.68 -12.16
N ASN A 54 6.55 -6.86 -12.76
CA ASN A 54 7.60 -7.85 -13.02
C ASN A 54 8.44 -8.19 -11.76
N ILE A 55 7.80 -8.14 -10.58
CA ILE A 55 8.42 -8.51 -9.31
C ILE A 55 8.41 -10.04 -9.19
N ALA A 56 9.60 -10.62 -9.02
CA ALA A 56 9.76 -12.06 -8.88
C ALA A 56 9.10 -12.61 -7.60
N THR A 57 8.69 -13.87 -7.63
CA THR A 57 7.93 -14.51 -6.54
C THR A 57 8.70 -14.56 -5.23
N ASP A 58 10.00 -14.82 -5.29
CA ASP A 58 10.91 -14.82 -4.15
C ASP A 58 11.01 -13.43 -3.49
N ARG A 59 10.98 -12.35 -4.27
CA ARG A 59 10.96 -10.97 -3.76
C ARG A 59 9.65 -10.64 -3.05
N TRP A 60 8.51 -11.11 -3.56
CA TRP A 60 7.21 -10.91 -2.89
C TRP A 60 7.19 -11.53 -1.48
N GLN A 61 7.82 -12.68 -1.30
CA GLN A 61 7.81 -13.41 -0.03
C GLN A 61 8.97 -13.02 0.90
N GLY A 62 10.12 -12.62 0.34
CA GLY A 62 11.35 -12.39 1.09
C GLY A 62 11.61 -10.93 1.48
N GLU A 63 11.01 -9.96 0.78
CA GLU A 63 11.31 -8.55 1.01
C GLU A 63 10.26 -7.85 1.88
N PRO A 64 10.68 -6.88 2.72
CA PRO A 64 9.74 -6.07 3.50
C PRO A 64 9.05 -5.02 2.62
N TRP A 65 7.77 -5.25 2.34
CA TRP A 65 6.91 -4.35 1.55
C TRP A 65 5.96 -3.52 2.42
N LEU A 66 5.81 -2.25 2.07
CA LEU A 66 4.80 -1.34 2.61
C LEU A 66 4.00 -0.74 1.45
N LEU A 67 2.68 -0.62 1.60
CA LEU A 67 1.82 -0.11 0.53
C LEU A 67 1.38 1.32 0.80
N VAL A 68 1.26 2.13 -0.26
CA VAL A 68 0.37 3.29 -0.28
C VAL A 68 -0.77 2.92 -1.23
N LEU A 69 -1.96 2.67 -0.68
CA LEU A 69 -3.09 2.12 -1.44
C LEU A 69 -3.62 3.11 -2.48
N PRO A 70 -4.26 2.61 -3.56
CA PRO A 70 -5.01 3.48 -4.47
C PRO A 70 -6.23 4.07 -3.75
N SER A 71 -6.65 5.27 -4.17
CA SER A 71 -7.80 5.96 -3.56
C SER A 71 -9.14 5.26 -3.83
N LEU A 72 -9.23 4.48 -4.90
CA LEU A 72 -10.44 3.75 -5.27
C LEU A 72 -10.57 2.48 -4.42
N ASN A 73 -11.54 2.47 -3.50
CA ASN A 73 -11.71 1.45 -2.48
C ASN A 73 -11.89 0.02 -3.03
N PHE A 74 -12.61 -0.15 -4.15
CA PHE A 74 -12.82 -1.45 -4.79
C PHE A 74 -11.49 -2.04 -5.28
N ALA A 75 -10.68 -1.23 -5.96
CA ALA A 75 -9.34 -1.63 -6.38
C ALA A 75 -8.43 -1.92 -5.19
N ALA A 76 -8.48 -1.09 -4.13
CA ALA A 76 -7.69 -1.32 -2.93
C ALA A 76 -8.04 -2.66 -2.24
N ALA A 77 -9.32 -3.01 -2.15
CA ALA A 77 -9.75 -4.27 -1.55
C ALA A 77 -9.25 -5.49 -2.34
N ILE A 78 -9.38 -5.45 -3.67
CA ILE A 78 -8.90 -6.52 -4.56
C ILE A 78 -7.38 -6.62 -4.49
N LEU A 79 -6.67 -5.49 -4.54
CA LEU A 79 -5.21 -5.41 -4.42
C LEU A 79 -4.71 -6.08 -3.15
N LEU A 80 -5.36 -5.81 -2.01
CA LEU A 80 -4.98 -6.41 -0.73
C LEU A 80 -5.17 -7.94 -0.73
N ALA A 81 -6.23 -8.44 -1.36
CA ALA A 81 -6.46 -9.89 -1.48
C ALA A 81 -5.42 -10.55 -2.41
N GLU A 82 -5.12 -9.93 -3.54
CA GLU A 82 -4.13 -10.41 -4.51
C GLU A 82 -2.72 -10.46 -3.90
N LEU A 83 -2.31 -9.37 -3.24
CA LEU A 83 -1.01 -9.30 -2.57
C LEU A 83 -0.91 -10.28 -1.40
N HIS A 84 -1.98 -10.48 -0.63
CA HIS A 84 -2.00 -11.50 0.40
C HIS A 84 -1.71 -12.91 -0.17
N GLY A 85 -2.26 -13.24 -1.34
CA GLY A 85 -1.98 -14.50 -2.03
C GLY A 85 -0.52 -14.64 -2.46
N ARG A 86 0.07 -13.57 -3.00
CA ARG A 86 1.47 -13.57 -3.50
C ARG A 86 2.51 -13.56 -2.38
N MET A 87 2.22 -12.82 -1.30
CA MET A 87 3.14 -12.62 -0.17
C MET A 87 3.00 -13.72 0.91
N GLY A 88 1.87 -14.42 0.95
CA GLY A 88 1.56 -15.42 1.98
C GLY A 88 1.14 -14.86 3.35
N HIS A 89 1.07 -13.53 3.47
CA HIS A 89 0.57 -12.80 4.64
C HIS A 89 -0.05 -11.47 4.21
N PHE A 90 -0.81 -10.82 5.09
CA PHE A 90 -1.36 -9.52 4.73
C PHE A 90 -0.27 -8.44 4.76
N PRO A 91 -0.21 -7.54 3.75
CA PRO A 91 0.71 -6.42 3.77
C PRO A 91 0.28 -5.35 4.78
N ALA A 92 1.24 -4.53 5.22
CA ALA A 92 0.94 -3.28 5.90
C ALA A 92 0.75 -2.14 4.88
N PHE A 93 -0.01 -1.09 5.25
CA PHE A 93 -0.16 0.08 4.40
C PHE A 93 -0.12 1.40 5.18
N VAL A 94 0.27 2.46 4.48
CA VAL A 94 0.26 3.84 4.97
C VAL A 94 -1.11 4.45 4.72
N ARG A 95 -1.71 5.05 5.73
CA ARG A 95 -2.86 5.94 5.55
C ARG A 95 -2.40 7.39 5.56
N LEU A 96 -2.61 8.09 4.46
CA LEU A 96 -2.44 9.53 4.38
C LEU A 96 -3.75 10.24 4.77
N LYS A 97 -3.66 11.42 5.37
CA LYS A 97 -4.82 12.28 5.64
C LYS A 97 -4.52 13.73 5.26
N PRO A 98 -5.52 14.51 4.83
CA PRO A 98 -5.33 15.93 4.59
C PRO A 98 -5.02 16.65 5.91
N VAL A 99 -4.19 17.70 5.83
CA VAL A 99 -3.94 18.63 6.93
C VAL A 99 -5.10 19.62 6.99
N GLN A 100 -5.88 19.55 8.07
CA GLN A 100 -7.01 20.45 8.28
C GLN A 100 -6.53 21.89 8.45
N GLY A 101 -7.15 22.83 7.73
CA GLY A 101 -6.82 24.25 7.79
C GLY A 101 -5.54 24.66 7.05
N ALA A 102 -4.93 23.77 6.26
CA ALA A 102 -3.80 24.13 5.42
C ALA A 102 -4.21 25.10 4.30
N LEU A 103 -3.37 26.10 4.03
CA LEU A 103 -3.61 27.09 2.97
C LEU A 103 -3.60 26.46 1.56
N VAL A 104 -2.79 25.41 1.39
CA VAL A 104 -2.72 24.57 0.19
C VAL A 104 -2.98 23.12 0.59
N THR A 105 -3.53 22.33 -0.32
CA THR A 105 -3.80 20.90 -0.07
C THR A 105 -2.51 20.17 0.29
N GLU A 106 -2.37 19.81 1.56
CA GLU A 106 -1.25 19.02 2.09
C GLU A 106 -1.78 17.74 2.71
N TYR A 107 -1.01 16.65 2.57
CA TYR A 107 -1.28 15.38 3.21
C TYR A 107 -0.13 14.98 4.14
N VAL A 108 -0.48 14.35 5.25
CA VAL A 108 0.47 13.80 6.23
C VAL A 108 0.20 12.33 6.48
N VAL A 109 1.22 11.62 6.96
CA VAL A 109 1.09 10.25 7.42
C VAL A 109 0.23 10.25 8.68
N ALA A 110 -0.94 9.61 8.59
CA ALA A 110 -1.87 9.50 9.71
C ALA A 110 -1.54 8.32 10.60
N GLU A 111 -1.25 7.17 9.97
CA GLU A 111 -0.95 5.90 10.63
C GLU A 111 -0.35 4.90 9.64
N ILE A 112 0.31 3.89 10.19
CA ILE A 112 0.72 2.68 9.48
C ILE A 112 -0.15 1.54 10.00
N VAL A 113 -0.88 0.86 9.12
CA VAL A 113 -1.82 -0.21 9.48
C VAL A 113 -1.23 -1.55 9.08
N ASN A 114 -1.00 -2.42 10.06
CA ASN A 114 -0.57 -3.80 9.83
C ASN A 114 -1.79 -4.73 9.76
N LEU A 115 -2.20 -5.11 8.55
CA LEU A 115 -3.38 -5.97 8.35
C LEU A 115 -3.19 -7.40 8.84
N GLU A 116 -1.95 -7.90 8.91
CA GLU A 116 -1.68 -9.22 9.50
C GLU A 116 -1.96 -9.21 11.01
N HIS A 117 -1.59 -8.13 11.71
CA HIS A 117 -1.96 -7.93 13.11
C HIS A 117 -3.48 -7.79 13.28
N VAL A 118 -4.16 -7.07 12.40
CA VAL A 118 -5.64 -6.96 12.40
C VAL A 118 -6.27 -8.35 12.27
N ARG A 119 -5.79 -9.18 11.33
CA ARG A 119 -6.25 -10.56 11.13
C ARG A 119 -6.01 -11.41 12.37
N ALA A 120 -4.81 -11.35 12.96
CA ALA A 120 -4.47 -12.11 14.16
C ALA A 120 -5.37 -11.73 15.35
N ALA A 121 -5.57 -10.44 15.59
CA ALA A 121 -6.45 -9.94 16.65
C ALA A 121 -7.95 -10.24 16.40
N ALA A 122 -8.38 -10.42 15.15
CA ALA A 122 -9.73 -10.88 14.86
C ALA A 122 -9.93 -12.36 15.24
N ARG A 123 -8.90 -13.21 15.16
CA ARG A 123 -9.01 -14.63 15.53
C ARG A 123 -9.20 -14.86 17.02
N THR A 124 -8.70 -13.98 17.87
CA THR A 124 -8.83 -14.10 19.33
C THR A 124 -10.23 -13.74 19.85
N ARG A 125 -11.09 -13.14 19.02
CA ARG A 125 -12.45 -12.70 19.35
C ARG A 125 -13.55 -13.62 18.82
N ARG A 126 -13.17 -14.80 18.32
CA ARG A 126 -14.10 -15.82 17.81
C ARG A 126 -14.76 -16.58 18.95
#